data_AF-A0A7C9DIS5-F1
#
_entry.id   AF-A0A7C9DIS5-F1
#
_cell.length_a   1.000
_cell.length_b   1.000
_cell.length_c   1.000
_cell.angle_alpha   90.00
_cell.angle_beta   90.00
_cell.angle_gamma   90.00
#
_symmetry.space_group_name_H-M   'P 1'
#
loop_
_entity.id
_entity.type
_entity.pdbx_description
1 polymer ?
#
loop_
_entity_poly.entity_id
_entity_poly.type
_entity_poly.pdbx_seq_one_letter_code
_entity_poly.pdbx_strand_id
1 'polypeptide(L)'
;CTTDTSKCKEILSLFLPLTEATVARILGTVIRTNAGLEDNTTTFSAFLSAIGCSPVSDLPSLSSWNVGVLVDSVKQLAPEINWVRVMESLDHEGFYIPSEDAFKFFMTIYKNACQDSFPLHAICGSVWKNSEGQLSFLKHAVSAPPELFTFAHCVRQLAYVDAVHGLKFQLGQSNHAWLCLDLLDVLCQLAERGHAATVQLMLEYPLKHCPEVLLLGMAQIHTTYNLIQHEVSSTVLPMILDNTSRKGLILHLWHINHHLVLRGFVDVIAKDLDSINRILDICQETKILNHVLERIPFSFAIRLAAMASQKELLDLEKWLGDNLITSKEPFFEECLKFL
;
A
#
# COMPACT_ATOMS: atom_id res chain seq x y z
N CYS A 1 -34.92 10.17 -3.87
CA CYS A 1 -35.71 11.08 -4.75
C CYS A 1 -34.94 11.58 -5.97
N THR A 2 -34.41 10.65 -6.76
CA THR A 2 -33.79 10.88 -8.08
C THR A 2 -34.50 10.08 -9.17
N THR A 3 -35.76 9.70 -8.94
CA THR A 3 -36.55 8.96 -9.94
C THR A 3 -36.96 9.84 -11.13
N ASP A 4 -36.72 11.15 -11.04
CA ASP A 4 -37.05 12.12 -12.06
C ASP A 4 -35.79 12.88 -12.52
N THR A 5 -35.41 12.67 -13.77
CA THR A 5 -34.24 13.30 -14.42
C THR A 5 -34.35 14.82 -14.45
N SER A 6 -35.57 15.37 -14.48
CA SER A 6 -35.78 16.82 -14.47
C SER A 6 -35.31 17.47 -13.16
N LYS A 7 -35.67 16.87 -12.02
CA LYS A 7 -35.29 17.34 -10.68
C LYS A 7 -33.78 17.19 -10.42
N CYS A 8 -33.17 16.11 -10.91
CA CYS A 8 -31.72 15.93 -10.79
C CYS A 8 -30.96 17.01 -11.57
N LYS A 9 -31.42 17.33 -12.79
CA LYS A 9 -30.85 18.44 -13.58
C LYS A 9 -31.03 19.79 -12.91
N GLU A 10 -32.19 20.05 -12.30
CA GLU A 10 -32.44 21.30 -11.59
C GLU A 10 -31.43 21.48 -10.45
N ILE A 11 -31.22 20.45 -9.63
CA ILE A 11 -30.21 20.46 -8.56
C ILE A 11 -28.79 20.66 -9.14
N LEU A 12 -28.43 19.93 -10.20
CA LEU A 12 -27.10 20.05 -10.82
C LEU A 12 -26.88 21.40 -11.51
N SER A 13 -27.94 22.04 -12.01
CA SER A 13 -27.86 23.35 -12.66
C SER A 13 -27.44 24.47 -11.71
N LEU A 14 -27.68 24.30 -10.40
CA LEU A 14 -27.23 25.22 -9.36
C LEU A 14 -25.70 25.27 -9.24
N PHE A 15 -24.99 24.27 -9.76
CA PHE A 15 -23.54 24.14 -9.67
C PHE A 15 -22.84 24.41 -11.01
N LEU A 16 -23.51 25.07 -11.96
CA LEU A 16 -22.89 25.42 -13.24
C LEU A 16 -21.82 26.53 -13.06
N PRO A 17 -20.68 26.45 -13.79
CA PRO A 17 -20.32 25.41 -14.75
C PRO A 17 -19.89 24.10 -14.07
N LEU A 18 -20.37 22.98 -14.63
CA LEU A 18 -19.95 21.64 -14.20
C LEU A 18 -18.55 21.33 -14.75
N THR A 19 -17.54 21.81 -14.04
CA THR A 19 -16.15 21.40 -14.23
C THR A 19 -15.90 20.02 -13.60
N GLU A 20 -14.81 19.37 -13.97
CA GLU A 20 -14.42 18.07 -13.41
C GLU A 20 -14.27 18.11 -11.88
N ALA A 21 -13.71 19.21 -11.36
CA ALA A 21 -13.59 19.43 -9.93
C ALA A 21 -14.95 19.66 -9.24
N THR A 22 -15.89 20.35 -9.91
CA THR A 22 -17.25 20.52 -9.39
C THR A 22 -17.95 19.16 -9.29
N VAL A 23 -17.84 18.34 -10.33
CA VAL A 23 -18.44 17.00 -10.33
C VAL A 23 -17.81 16.10 -9.28
N ALA A 24 -16.49 16.13 -9.09
CA ALA A 24 -15.82 15.39 -8.02
C ALA A 24 -16.40 15.71 -6.63
N ARG A 25 -16.62 17.01 -6.34
CA ARG A 25 -17.23 17.45 -5.07
C ARG A 25 -18.68 17.02 -4.91
N ILE A 26 -19.45 17.04 -6.00
CA ILE A 26 -20.83 16.55 -6.00
C ILE A 26 -20.83 15.05 -5.68
N LEU A 27 -19.98 14.26 -6.34
CA LEU A 27 -19.84 12.83 -6.08
C LEU A 27 -19.45 12.58 -4.61
N GLY A 28 -18.44 13.27 -4.10
CA GLY A 28 -18.03 13.17 -2.68
C GLY A 28 -19.19 13.43 -1.72
N THR A 29 -20.02 14.44 -2.01
CA THR A 29 -21.20 14.77 -1.20
C THR A 29 -22.27 13.68 -1.26
N VAL A 30 -22.58 13.19 -2.47
CA VAL A 30 -23.57 12.14 -2.69
C VAL A 30 -23.18 10.85 -1.94
N ILE A 31 -21.91 10.44 -2.01
CA ILE A 31 -21.39 9.24 -1.33
C ILE A 31 -21.62 9.33 0.19
N ARG A 32 -21.32 10.48 0.81
CA ARG A 32 -21.52 10.67 2.26
C ARG A 32 -22.99 10.67 2.66
N THR A 33 -23.88 11.18 1.80
CA THR A 33 -25.34 11.18 2.09
C THR A 33 -25.95 9.79 1.97
N ASN A 34 -25.45 8.93 1.06
CA ASN A 34 -25.97 7.58 0.86
C ASN A 34 -25.62 6.62 2.02
N ALA A 35 -24.60 6.93 2.81
CA ALA A 35 -24.14 6.08 3.92
C ALA A 35 -24.96 6.18 5.21
N GLY A 36 -26.08 6.92 5.21
CA GLY A 36 -27.01 6.93 6.34
C GLY A 36 -26.48 7.55 7.63
N LEU A 37 -25.52 8.49 7.56
CA LEU A 37 -25.24 9.37 8.70
C LEU A 37 -26.46 10.27 8.91
N GLU A 38 -27.27 9.98 9.94
CA GLU A 38 -28.48 10.69 10.32
C GLU A 38 -28.25 12.22 10.51
N ASP A 39 -27.01 12.63 10.77
CA ASP A 39 -26.56 14.02 10.89
C ASP A 39 -26.29 14.74 9.54
N ASN A 40 -26.33 14.07 8.38
CA ASN A 40 -25.95 14.70 7.10
C ASN A 40 -27.09 15.43 6.38
N THR A 41 -28.34 15.21 6.78
CA THR A 41 -29.49 15.94 6.23
C THR A 41 -29.38 17.44 6.54
N THR A 42 -28.86 17.79 7.72
CA THR A 42 -28.52 19.16 8.11
C THR A 42 -27.24 19.65 7.43
N THR A 43 -26.23 18.81 7.19
CA THR A 43 -24.98 19.21 6.52
C THR A 43 -25.16 19.52 5.03
N PHE A 44 -25.97 18.73 4.31
CA PHE A 44 -26.33 19.00 2.92
C PHE A 44 -27.20 20.26 2.81
N SER A 45 -28.18 20.42 3.72
CA SER A 45 -28.99 21.63 3.82
C SER A 45 -28.17 22.88 4.20
N ALA A 46 -27.19 22.74 5.09
CA ALA A 46 -26.26 23.80 5.49
C ALA A 46 -25.28 24.15 4.37
N PHE A 47 -24.81 23.18 3.58
CA PHE A 47 -23.99 23.41 2.40
C PHE A 47 -24.78 24.16 1.31
N LEU A 48 -26.02 23.74 1.03
CA LEU A 48 -26.92 24.46 0.13
C LEU A 48 -27.19 25.89 0.64
N SER A 49 -27.41 26.06 1.94
CA SER A 49 -27.58 27.37 2.58
C SER A 49 -26.33 28.25 2.49
N ALA A 50 -25.14 27.67 2.60
CA ALA A 50 -23.86 28.38 2.49
C ALA A 50 -23.52 28.83 1.05
N ILE A 51 -24.08 28.15 0.03
CA ILE A 51 -23.93 28.52 -1.39
C ILE A 51 -24.99 29.58 -1.80
N GLY A 52 -25.84 30.03 -0.86
CA GLY A 52 -26.87 31.03 -1.12
C GLY A 52 -28.20 30.46 -1.62
N CYS A 53 -28.38 29.14 -1.57
CA CYS A 53 -29.68 28.51 -1.84
C CYS A 53 -30.52 28.54 -0.55
N SER A 54 -31.76 29.03 -0.63
CA SER A 54 -32.69 28.97 0.50
C SER A 54 -32.88 27.51 0.97
N PRO A 55 -33.11 27.26 2.27
CA PRO A 55 -33.43 25.91 2.71
C PRO A 55 -34.77 25.55 2.04
N VAL A 56 -34.73 24.70 1.02
CA VAL A 56 -35.94 24.17 0.40
C VAL A 56 -36.51 23.19 1.42
N SER A 57 -37.40 23.70 2.26
CA SER A 57 -38.04 22.99 3.38
C SER A 57 -38.86 21.75 2.96
N ASP A 58 -38.93 21.44 1.68
CA ASP A 58 -39.69 20.34 1.08
C ASP A 58 -38.82 19.34 0.30
N LEU A 59 -37.58 19.07 0.73
CA LEU A 59 -36.83 17.95 0.15
C LEU A 59 -37.25 16.64 0.84
N PRO A 60 -37.86 15.67 0.12
CA PRO A 60 -38.14 14.36 0.69
C PRO A 60 -36.83 13.72 1.12
N SER A 61 -36.85 12.91 2.18
CA SER A 61 -35.68 12.16 2.63
C SER A 61 -34.93 11.57 1.43
N LEU A 62 -33.66 11.96 1.27
CA LEU A 62 -32.78 11.54 0.18
C LEU A 62 -32.38 10.07 0.38
N SER A 63 -33.34 9.16 0.56
CA SER A 63 -33.10 7.77 0.96
C SER A 63 -32.61 6.87 -0.19
N SER A 64 -32.46 7.41 -1.41
CA SER A 64 -31.77 6.72 -2.50
C SER A 64 -31.48 7.67 -3.66
N TRP A 65 -30.21 7.78 -4.03
CA TRP A 65 -29.75 8.33 -5.30
C TRP A 65 -29.74 7.22 -6.35
N ASN A 66 -30.34 7.47 -7.50
CA ASN A 66 -30.37 6.61 -8.67
C ASN A 66 -29.15 6.97 -9.50
N VAL A 67 -28.22 6.02 -9.57
CA VAL A 67 -26.93 6.21 -10.25
C VAL A 67 -27.12 6.57 -11.72
N GLY A 68 -28.04 5.89 -12.42
CA GLY A 68 -28.30 6.14 -13.84
C GLY A 68 -28.77 7.57 -14.07
N VAL A 69 -29.76 8.02 -13.30
CA VAL A 69 -30.29 9.38 -13.43
C VAL A 69 -29.24 10.46 -13.11
N LEU A 70 -28.39 10.23 -12.10
CA LEU A 70 -27.31 11.15 -11.75
C LEU A 70 -26.29 11.28 -12.89
N VAL A 71 -25.78 10.15 -13.39
CA VAL A 71 -24.78 10.11 -14.46
C VAL A 71 -25.33 10.69 -15.76
N ASP A 72 -26.56 10.32 -16.14
CA ASP A 72 -27.20 10.81 -17.36
C ASP A 72 -27.43 12.33 -17.29
N SER A 73 -27.81 12.84 -16.12
CA SER A 73 -27.99 14.28 -15.91
C SER A 73 -26.67 15.04 -16.04
N VAL A 74 -25.57 14.52 -15.49
CA VAL A 74 -24.23 15.11 -15.66
C VAL A 74 -23.80 15.09 -17.13
N LYS A 75 -23.95 13.95 -17.82
CA LYS A 75 -23.59 13.83 -19.25
C LYS A 75 -24.39 14.77 -20.15
N GLN A 76 -25.65 15.04 -19.82
CA GLN A 76 -26.49 15.95 -20.60
C GLN A 76 -26.17 17.43 -20.34
N LEU A 77 -25.74 17.78 -19.12
CA LEU A 77 -25.37 19.14 -18.74
C LEU A 77 -23.91 19.48 -19.12
N ALA A 78 -23.02 18.49 -19.14
CA ALA A 78 -21.61 18.62 -19.47
C ALA A 78 -21.13 17.42 -20.31
N PRO A 79 -21.43 17.39 -21.63
CA PRO A 79 -21.09 16.26 -22.50
C PRO A 79 -19.58 16.08 -22.72
N GLU A 80 -18.79 17.14 -22.57
CA GLU A 80 -17.33 17.11 -22.76
C GLU A 80 -16.56 16.71 -21.48
N ILE A 81 -17.26 16.29 -20.42
CA ILE A 81 -16.63 16.02 -19.15
C ILE A 81 -15.69 14.82 -19.22
N ASN A 82 -14.45 15.00 -18.76
CA ASN A 82 -13.48 13.94 -18.69
C ASN A 82 -13.55 13.25 -17.32
N TRP A 83 -14.14 12.05 -17.27
CA TRP A 83 -14.29 11.29 -16.03
C TRP A 83 -12.96 10.87 -15.38
N VAL A 84 -11.89 10.71 -16.15
CA VAL A 84 -10.54 10.48 -15.59
C VAL A 84 -10.10 11.71 -14.78
N ARG A 85 -10.27 12.91 -15.33
CA ARG A 85 -9.97 14.17 -14.62
C ARG A 85 -10.88 14.42 -13.42
N VAL A 86 -12.13 13.94 -13.46
CA VAL A 86 -13.01 13.94 -12.28
C VAL A 86 -12.39 13.11 -11.16
N MET A 87 -11.88 11.90 -11.47
CA MET A 87 -11.22 11.06 -10.47
C MET A 87 -9.91 11.67 -9.97
N GLU A 88 -9.14 12.32 -10.85
CA GLU A 88 -7.94 13.08 -10.47
C GLU A 88 -8.26 14.27 -9.55
N SER A 89 -9.49 14.79 -9.61
CA SER A 89 -9.97 15.92 -8.79
C SER A 89 -10.60 15.50 -7.46
N LEU A 90 -10.50 14.22 -7.06
CA LEU A 90 -11.02 13.73 -5.78
C LEU A 90 -10.16 14.18 -4.57
N ASP A 91 -8.92 14.64 -4.81
CA ASP A 91 -8.10 15.28 -3.77
C ASP A 91 -8.63 16.69 -3.44
N HIS A 92 -9.70 16.71 -2.65
CA HIS A 92 -10.29 17.94 -2.13
C HIS A 92 -10.75 17.77 -0.68
N GLU A 93 -10.88 18.90 0.01
CA GLU A 93 -11.40 18.93 1.38
C GLU A 93 -12.82 18.35 1.44
N GLY A 94 -13.07 17.50 2.43
CA GLY A 94 -14.36 16.87 2.67
C GLY A 94 -14.64 15.60 1.86
N PHE A 95 -13.78 15.20 0.92
CA PHE A 95 -13.90 13.87 0.31
C PHE A 95 -13.62 12.78 1.36
N TYR A 96 -14.54 11.83 1.52
CA TYR A 96 -14.41 10.71 2.44
C TYR A 96 -15.39 9.58 2.08
N ILE A 97 -14.94 8.33 2.12
CA ILE A 97 -15.76 7.14 1.87
C ILE A 97 -16.03 6.41 3.20
N PRO A 98 -17.25 6.54 3.78
CA PRO A 98 -17.52 6.09 5.14
C PRO A 98 -17.70 4.57 5.30
N SER A 99 -18.11 3.86 4.26
CA SER A 99 -18.44 2.43 4.34
C SER A 99 -18.17 1.69 3.04
N GLU A 100 -18.14 0.35 3.12
CA GLU A 100 -18.01 -0.51 1.95
C GLU A 100 -19.18 -0.31 0.96
N ASP A 101 -20.39 -0.09 1.46
CA ASP A 101 -21.57 0.18 0.61
C ASP A 101 -21.46 1.54 -0.09
N ALA A 102 -20.90 2.55 0.57
CA ALA A 102 -20.59 3.83 -0.05
C ALA A 102 -19.52 3.68 -1.14
N PHE A 103 -18.52 2.83 -0.92
CA PHE A 103 -17.52 2.49 -1.94
C PHE A 103 -18.14 1.76 -3.14
N LYS A 104 -19.00 0.75 -2.90
CA LYS A 104 -19.75 0.03 -3.94
C LYS A 104 -20.61 0.98 -4.78
N PHE A 105 -21.31 1.89 -4.11
CA PHE A 105 -22.12 2.91 -4.75
C PHE A 105 -21.26 3.84 -5.61
N PHE A 106 -20.12 4.32 -5.09
CA PHE A 106 -19.18 5.14 -5.85
C PHE A 106 -18.67 4.44 -7.11
N MET A 107 -18.26 3.18 -7.00
CA MET A 107 -17.77 2.41 -8.14
C MET A 107 -18.88 2.12 -9.16
N THR A 108 -20.13 2.01 -8.72
CA THR A 108 -21.28 1.89 -9.64
C THR A 108 -21.51 3.18 -10.42
N ILE A 109 -21.33 4.36 -9.78
CA ILE A 109 -21.35 5.65 -10.49
C ILE A 109 -20.25 5.68 -11.55
N TYR A 110 -19.02 5.34 -11.18
CA TYR A 110 -17.90 5.37 -12.12
C TYR A 110 -18.14 4.45 -13.33
N LYS A 111 -18.61 3.22 -13.13
CA LYS A 111 -18.90 2.27 -14.22
C LYS A 111 -20.01 2.72 -15.17
N ASN A 112 -21.03 3.41 -14.65
CA ASN A 112 -22.09 3.97 -15.49
C ASN A 112 -21.62 5.23 -16.25
N ALA A 113 -20.69 5.97 -15.63
CA ALA A 113 -20.12 7.18 -16.20
C ALA A 113 -19.11 6.87 -17.32
N CYS A 114 -18.19 5.93 -17.08
CA CYS A 114 -17.07 5.59 -17.94
C CYS A 114 -16.95 4.06 -18.08
N GLN A 115 -16.70 3.59 -19.31
CA GLN A 115 -16.50 2.15 -19.58
C GLN A 115 -15.04 1.71 -19.37
N ASP A 116 -14.10 2.65 -19.29
CA ASP A 116 -12.68 2.37 -19.10
C ASP A 116 -12.38 1.96 -17.65
N SER A 117 -11.25 1.28 -17.46
CA SER A 117 -10.75 0.94 -16.12
C SER A 117 -10.53 2.19 -15.27
N PHE A 118 -10.72 2.05 -13.96
CA PHE A 118 -10.55 3.17 -13.02
C PHE A 118 -9.10 3.70 -13.07
N PRO A 119 -8.86 5.03 -13.15
CA PRO A 119 -7.52 5.59 -13.25
C PRO A 119 -6.75 5.43 -11.93
N LEU A 120 -5.93 4.37 -11.81
CA LEU A 120 -5.20 4.08 -10.57
C LEU A 120 -4.24 5.20 -10.18
N HIS A 121 -3.68 5.93 -11.15
CA HIS A 121 -2.80 7.07 -10.88
C HIS A 121 -3.50 8.21 -10.13
N ALA A 122 -4.82 8.33 -10.26
CA ALA A 122 -5.60 9.33 -9.52
C ALA A 122 -5.52 9.11 -7.99
N ILE A 123 -5.43 7.84 -7.55
CA ILE A 123 -5.41 7.46 -6.13
C ILE A 123 -4.01 7.01 -5.68
N CYS A 124 -3.27 6.29 -6.51
CA CYS A 124 -1.98 5.68 -6.19
C CYS A 124 -0.79 6.42 -6.84
N GLY A 125 -1.01 7.50 -7.59
CA GLY A 125 0.07 8.22 -8.26
C GLY A 125 0.85 9.19 -7.36
N SER A 126 0.22 9.69 -6.30
CA SER A 126 0.86 10.54 -5.29
C SER A 126 0.05 10.58 -4.00
N VAL A 127 0.66 11.02 -2.91
CA VAL A 127 -0.07 11.26 -1.66
C VAL A 127 -0.86 12.56 -1.75
N TRP A 128 -2.17 12.45 -1.54
CA TRP A 128 -3.13 13.55 -1.58
C TRP A 128 -2.89 14.59 -0.48
N LYS A 129 -3.40 15.81 -0.69
CA LYS A 129 -3.53 16.81 0.37
C LYS A 129 -4.57 16.38 1.40
N ASN A 130 -5.68 15.80 0.95
CA ASN A 130 -6.66 15.14 1.81
C ASN A 130 -6.27 13.66 2.02
N SER A 131 -5.30 13.41 2.89
CA SER A 131 -4.81 12.06 3.21
C SER A 131 -5.88 11.15 3.81
N GLU A 132 -6.77 11.69 4.65
CA GLU A 132 -7.91 10.95 5.23
C GLU A 132 -8.88 10.47 4.14
N GLY A 133 -9.18 11.32 3.15
CA GLY A 133 -9.98 10.95 1.99
C GLY A 133 -9.32 9.82 1.19
N GLN A 134 -8.02 9.94 0.93
CA GLN A 134 -7.25 8.92 0.21
C GLN A 134 -7.24 7.58 0.96
N LEU A 135 -6.98 7.59 2.28
CA LEU A 135 -7.00 6.41 3.13
C LEU A 135 -8.37 5.76 3.18
N SER A 136 -9.44 6.56 3.28
CA SER A 136 -10.81 6.04 3.27
C SER A 136 -11.12 5.29 1.97
N PHE A 137 -10.65 5.79 0.83
CA PHE A 137 -10.77 5.11 -0.45
C PHE A 137 -9.94 3.82 -0.47
N LEU A 138 -8.65 3.92 -0.16
CA LEU A 138 -7.71 2.82 -0.23
C LEU A 138 -8.11 1.66 0.68
N LYS A 139 -8.61 1.96 1.89
CA LYS A 139 -9.13 0.97 2.85
C LYS A 139 -10.18 0.05 2.23
N HIS A 140 -11.14 0.61 1.50
CA HIS A 140 -12.18 -0.19 0.83
C HIS A 140 -11.68 -0.81 -0.47
N ALA A 141 -10.82 -0.10 -1.21
CA ALA A 141 -10.29 -0.58 -2.48
C ALA A 141 -9.45 -1.85 -2.33
N VAL A 142 -8.57 -1.95 -1.31
CA VAL A 142 -7.72 -3.14 -1.11
C VAL A 142 -8.53 -4.38 -0.73
N SER A 143 -9.69 -4.21 -0.09
CA SER A 143 -10.58 -5.31 0.31
C SER A 143 -11.69 -5.60 -0.71
N ALA A 144 -11.82 -4.78 -1.76
CA ALA A 144 -12.87 -4.93 -2.75
C ALA A 144 -12.67 -6.18 -3.63
N PRO A 145 -13.75 -6.86 -4.04
CA PRO A 145 -13.66 -7.95 -5.00
C PRO A 145 -13.24 -7.42 -6.39
N PRO A 146 -12.54 -8.23 -7.21
CA PRO A 146 -11.98 -7.79 -8.50
C PRO A 146 -13.05 -7.29 -9.48
N GLU A 147 -14.28 -7.80 -9.39
CA GLU A 147 -15.40 -7.33 -10.21
C GLU A 147 -15.79 -5.90 -9.88
N LEU A 148 -15.58 -5.45 -8.64
CA LEU A 148 -15.90 -4.10 -8.19
C LEU A 148 -14.75 -3.12 -8.46
N PHE A 149 -13.54 -3.48 -8.02
CA PHE A 149 -12.33 -2.68 -8.15
C PHE A 149 -11.12 -3.59 -8.27
N THR A 150 -10.21 -3.26 -9.18
CA THR A 150 -8.99 -4.05 -9.42
C THR A 150 -7.79 -3.14 -9.63
N PHE A 151 -6.63 -3.60 -9.17
CA PHE A 151 -5.32 -2.99 -9.36
C PHE A 151 -4.53 -3.66 -10.49
N ALA A 152 -5.15 -4.57 -11.25
CA ALA A 152 -4.48 -5.39 -12.26
C ALA A 152 -3.81 -4.58 -13.38
N HIS A 153 -4.29 -3.37 -13.66
CA HIS A 153 -3.75 -2.45 -14.67
C HIS A 153 -2.82 -1.38 -14.08
N CYS A 154 -2.24 -1.62 -12.91
CA CYS A 154 -1.20 -0.74 -12.36
C CYS A 154 0.05 -0.73 -13.26
N VAL A 155 0.72 0.42 -13.35
CA VAL A 155 1.91 0.58 -14.20
C VAL A 155 3.08 -0.18 -13.60
N ARG A 156 3.30 -0.03 -12.29
CA ARG A 156 4.33 -0.74 -11.55
C ARG A 156 3.73 -1.95 -10.85
N GLN A 157 3.62 -3.04 -11.59
CA GLN A 157 3.18 -4.32 -11.05
C GLN A 157 4.37 -5.20 -10.66
N LEU A 158 4.28 -5.82 -9.49
CA LEU A 158 5.25 -6.80 -9.04
C LEU A 158 5.21 -8.01 -9.99
N ALA A 159 6.34 -8.27 -10.66
CA ALA A 159 6.53 -9.48 -11.44
C ALA A 159 6.66 -10.68 -10.50
N TYR A 160 5.52 -11.25 -10.07
CA TYR A 160 5.51 -12.44 -9.26
C TYR A 160 5.75 -13.66 -10.16
N VAL A 161 6.99 -14.11 -10.24
CA VAL A 161 7.35 -15.31 -11.01
C VAL A 161 6.93 -16.54 -10.21
N ASP A 162 5.95 -17.26 -10.74
CA ASP A 162 5.41 -18.55 -10.25
C ASP A 162 6.50 -19.62 -9.99
N ALA A 163 7.73 -19.36 -10.44
CA ALA A 163 8.90 -20.24 -10.33
C ALA A 163 9.53 -20.30 -8.93
N VAL A 164 9.25 -19.37 -8.00
CA VAL A 164 9.90 -19.34 -6.67
C VAL A 164 9.04 -20.06 -5.61
N HIS A 165 8.65 -21.31 -5.87
CA HIS A 165 8.16 -22.31 -4.87
C HIS A 165 6.64 -22.54 -4.75
N GLY A 166 5.92 -22.78 -5.86
CA GLY A 166 4.67 -23.58 -5.79
C GLY A 166 3.53 -23.04 -4.91
N LEU A 167 3.69 -21.83 -4.37
CA LEU A 167 2.66 -21.06 -3.71
C LEU A 167 1.76 -20.58 -4.84
N LYS A 168 0.73 -21.39 -5.13
CA LYS A 168 -0.44 -20.96 -5.87
C LYS A 168 -1.11 -19.85 -5.05
N PHE A 169 -0.52 -18.66 -5.02
CA PHE A 169 -1.26 -17.46 -4.68
C PHE A 169 -2.46 -17.49 -5.64
N GLN A 170 -3.67 -17.54 -5.09
CA GLN A 170 -4.89 -17.65 -5.91
C GLN A 170 -5.13 -16.30 -6.60
N LEU A 171 -4.28 -15.99 -7.57
CA LEU A 171 -4.26 -14.75 -8.36
C LEU A 171 -5.63 -14.50 -8.97
N GLY A 172 -6.36 -15.57 -9.32
CA GLY A 172 -7.68 -15.51 -9.93
C GLY A 172 -8.81 -14.99 -9.04
N GLN A 173 -8.64 -14.90 -7.71
CA GLN A 173 -9.66 -14.34 -6.79
C GLN A 173 -9.22 -13.00 -6.17
N SER A 174 -7.99 -12.55 -6.43
CA SER A 174 -7.46 -11.31 -5.86
C SER A 174 -7.67 -10.13 -6.78
N ASN A 175 -7.99 -8.97 -6.21
CA ASN A 175 -8.03 -7.68 -6.90
C ASN A 175 -6.63 -7.13 -7.25
N HIS A 176 -5.55 -7.91 -7.07
CA HIS A 176 -4.15 -7.53 -7.36
C HIS A 176 -3.61 -6.37 -6.51
N ALA A 177 -4.28 -5.96 -5.42
CA ALA A 177 -3.84 -4.84 -4.57
C ALA A 177 -2.38 -4.98 -4.13
N TRP A 178 -2.01 -6.12 -3.56
CA TRP A 178 -0.67 -6.35 -3.00
C TRP A 178 0.42 -6.63 -4.04
N LEU A 179 0.06 -6.63 -5.33
CA LEU A 179 1.00 -6.64 -6.45
C LEU A 179 1.24 -5.24 -7.03
N CYS A 180 0.42 -4.26 -6.66
CA CYS A 180 0.55 -2.89 -7.12
C CYS A 180 1.62 -2.15 -6.30
N LEU A 181 2.79 -1.89 -6.89
CA LEU A 181 3.87 -1.18 -6.20
C LEU A 181 3.52 0.30 -5.98
N ASP A 182 2.70 0.90 -6.84
CA ASP A 182 2.23 2.28 -6.67
C ASP A 182 1.33 2.41 -5.42
N LEU A 183 0.51 1.39 -5.13
CA LEU A 183 -0.26 1.31 -3.89
C LEU A 183 0.67 1.22 -2.68
N LEU A 184 1.64 0.29 -2.71
CA LEU A 184 2.56 0.09 -1.59
C LEU A 184 3.38 1.34 -1.30
N ASP A 185 3.84 2.03 -2.34
CA ASP A 185 4.57 3.29 -2.23
C ASP A 185 3.73 4.38 -1.54
N VAL A 186 2.49 4.58 -1.99
CA VAL A 186 1.56 5.55 -1.38
C VAL A 186 1.24 5.19 0.08
N LEU A 187 1.02 3.92 0.40
CA LEU A 187 0.79 3.48 1.78
C LEU A 187 2.00 3.76 2.68
N CYS A 188 3.22 3.48 2.21
CA CYS A 188 4.44 3.79 2.95
C CYS A 188 4.60 5.30 3.17
N GLN A 189 4.36 6.12 2.15
CA GLN A 189 4.44 7.58 2.28
C GLN A 189 3.35 8.15 3.21
N LEU A 190 2.13 7.61 3.19
CA LEU A 190 1.05 7.99 4.10
C LEU A 190 1.39 7.64 5.56
N ALA A 191 2.01 6.49 5.79
CA ALA A 191 2.47 6.10 7.12
C ALA A 191 3.50 7.10 7.67
N GLU A 192 4.45 7.53 6.83
CA GLU A 192 5.46 8.54 7.18
C GLU A 192 4.88 9.95 7.42
N ARG A 193 3.63 10.21 6.97
CA ARG A 193 2.89 11.45 7.22
C ARG A 193 1.97 11.41 8.44
N GLY A 194 2.10 10.38 9.29
CA GLY A 194 1.37 10.28 10.55
C GLY A 194 0.17 9.31 10.53
N HIS A 195 -0.06 8.61 9.43
CA HIS A 195 -1.16 7.64 9.32
C HIS A 195 -0.71 6.18 9.46
N ALA A 196 0.42 5.93 10.14
CA ALA A 196 1.02 4.61 10.26
C ALA A 196 0.04 3.56 10.83
N ALA A 197 -0.73 3.90 11.87
CA ALA A 197 -1.70 2.98 12.47
C ALA A 197 -2.79 2.53 11.48
N THR A 198 -3.33 3.44 10.66
CA THR A 198 -4.33 3.11 9.64
C THR A 198 -3.74 2.21 8.57
N VAL A 199 -2.51 2.48 8.14
CA VAL A 199 -1.80 1.66 7.15
C VAL A 199 -1.50 0.27 7.70
N GLN A 200 -1.06 0.15 8.95
CA GLN A 200 -0.81 -1.13 9.61
C GLN A 200 -2.06 -2.02 9.64
N LEU A 201 -3.23 -1.45 9.97
CA LEU A 201 -4.51 -2.17 9.94
C LEU A 201 -4.83 -2.73 8.53
N MET A 202 -4.50 -1.98 7.47
CA MET A 202 -4.69 -2.46 6.10
C MET A 202 -3.72 -3.60 5.74
N LEU A 203 -2.54 -3.64 6.35
CA LEU A 203 -1.51 -4.65 6.12
C LEU A 203 -1.70 -5.94 6.93
N GLU A 204 -2.63 -5.99 7.89
CA GLU A 204 -2.92 -7.21 8.65
C GLU A 204 -3.33 -8.38 7.74
N TYR A 205 -4.16 -8.11 6.73
CA TYR A 205 -4.60 -9.13 5.79
C TYR A 205 -3.43 -9.74 4.98
N PRO A 206 -2.60 -8.96 4.25
CA PRO A 206 -1.50 -9.53 3.49
C PRO A 206 -0.42 -10.15 4.38
N LEU A 207 -0.16 -9.63 5.59
CA LEU A 207 0.77 -10.25 6.54
C LEU A 207 0.34 -11.68 6.93
N LYS A 208 -0.97 -11.93 7.02
CA LYS A 208 -1.50 -13.25 7.39
C LYS A 208 -1.66 -14.21 6.19
N HIS A 209 -2.04 -13.70 5.02
CA HIS A 209 -2.45 -14.54 3.88
C HIS A 209 -1.40 -14.63 2.77
N CYS A 210 -0.57 -13.61 2.59
CA CYS A 210 0.47 -13.57 1.56
C CYS A 210 1.72 -12.76 1.98
N PRO A 211 2.34 -13.11 3.11
CA PRO A 211 3.47 -12.34 3.65
C PRO A 211 4.66 -12.28 2.69
N GLU A 212 4.91 -13.34 1.91
CA GLU A 212 6.01 -13.38 0.95
C GLU A 212 5.81 -12.38 -0.20
N VAL A 213 4.58 -12.27 -0.72
CA VAL A 213 4.21 -11.31 -1.77
C VAL A 213 4.39 -9.89 -1.25
N LEU A 214 3.91 -9.63 -0.03
CA LEU A 214 4.05 -8.33 0.61
C LEU A 214 5.51 -7.95 0.82
N LEU A 215 6.35 -8.87 1.31
CA LEU A 215 7.77 -8.60 1.52
C LEU A 215 8.50 -8.30 0.21
N LEU A 216 8.20 -9.03 -0.87
CA LEU A 216 8.76 -8.77 -2.19
C LEU A 216 8.36 -7.40 -2.74
N GLY A 217 7.10 -7.02 -2.58
CA GLY A 217 6.64 -5.68 -2.92
C GLY A 217 7.37 -4.61 -2.13
N MET A 218 7.41 -4.75 -0.80
CA MET A 218 8.09 -3.82 0.11
C MET A 218 9.59 -3.68 -0.17
N ALA A 219 10.26 -4.75 -0.63
CA ALA A 219 11.67 -4.72 -1.00
C ALA A 219 11.96 -3.76 -2.17
N GLN A 220 10.98 -3.50 -3.04
CA GLN A 220 11.10 -2.59 -4.19
C GLN A 220 10.64 -1.15 -3.89
N ILE A 221 10.10 -0.90 -2.70
CA ILE A 221 9.67 0.43 -2.27
C ILE A 221 10.82 1.12 -1.55
N HIS A 222 11.03 2.40 -1.84
CA HIS A 222 12.02 3.22 -1.18
C HIS A 222 11.39 4.54 -0.78
N THR A 223 11.14 4.71 0.52
CA THR A 223 10.67 5.96 1.11
C THR A 223 11.76 6.61 1.96
N THR A 224 11.47 7.78 2.51
CA THR A 224 12.46 8.57 3.28
C THR A 224 12.94 7.81 4.51
N TYR A 225 12.03 7.14 5.21
CA TYR A 225 12.31 6.47 6.48
C TYR A 225 12.15 4.95 6.39
N ASN A 226 11.50 4.43 5.35
CA ASN A 226 11.22 3.00 5.16
C ASN A 226 10.56 2.35 6.40
N LEU A 227 9.68 3.08 7.10
CA LEU A 227 9.06 2.64 8.37
C LEU A 227 8.29 1.32 8.20
N ILE A 228 7.34 1.32 7.27
CA ILE A 228 6.48 0.15 7.01
C ILE A 228 7.29 -0.99 6.39
N GLN A 229 8.22 -0.69 5.48
CA GLN A 229 9.13 -1.70 4.93
C GLN A 229 9.92 -2.39 6.05
N HIS A 230 10.44 -1.63 7.01
CA HIS A 230 11.16 -2.17 8.16
C HIS A 230 10.26 -3.09 8.96
N GLU A 231 9.08 -2.63 9.37
CA GLU A 231 8.12 -3.40 10.15
C GLU A 231 7.71 -4.71 9.48
N VAL A 232 7.38 -4.66 8.18
CA VAL A 232 7.07 -5.85 7.38
C VAL A 232 8.28 -6.78 7.33
N SER A 233 9.49 -6.26 7.07
CA SER A 233 10.69 -7.08 6.97
C SER A 233 11.05 -7.77 8.29
N SER A 234 11.00 -7.06 9.42
CA SER A 234 11.31 -7.62 10.74
C SER A 234 10.25 -8.62 11.23
N THR A 235 9.05 -8.61 10.63
CA THR A 235 7.96 -9.56 10.91
C THR A 235 8.06 -10.80 10.02
N VAL A 236 8.23 -10.60 8.71
CA VAL A 236 8.12 -11.68 7.70
C VAL A 236 9.44 -12.42 7.50
N LEU A 237 10.58 -11.72 7.53
CA LEU A 237 11.87 -12.36 7.25
C LEU A 237 12.20 -13.51 8.23
N PRO A 238 12.01 -13.39 9.56
CA PRO A 238 12.20 -14.53 10.46
C PRO A 238 11.37 -15.76 10.05
N MET A 239 10.10 -15.57 9.69
CA MET A 239 9.21 -16.65 9.26
C MET A 239 9.68 -17.37 7.99
N ILE A 240 10.38 -16.64 7.09
CA ILE A 240 10.98 -17.20 5.89
C ILE A 240 12.24 -17.99 6.23
N LEU A 241 13.11 -17.45 7.10
CA LEU A 241 14.37 -18.09 7.52
C LEU A 241 14.13 -19.40 8.27
N ASP A 242 13.03 -19.50 9.01
CA ASP A 242 12.61 -20.71 9.71
C ASP A 242 12.19 -21.82 8.74
N ASN A 243 11.84 -21.48 7.49
CA ASN A 243 11.37 -22.42 6.50
C ASN A 243 12.42 -22.73 5.42
N THR A 244 13.03 -23.91 5.52
CA THR A 244 14.06 -24.39 4.59
C THR A 244 13.59 -24.50 3.14
N SER A 245 12.27 -24.59 2.90
CA SER A 245 11.70 -24.62 1.55
C SER A 245 11.59 -23.23 0.90
N ARG A 246 11.95 -22.14 1.58
CA ARG A 246 11.79 -20.76 1.07
C ARG A 246 13.12 -20.04 0.83
N LYS A 247 14.26 -20.73 0.85
CA LYS A 247 15.59 -20.12 0.74
C LYS A 247 15.82 -19.36 -0.57
N GLY A 248 15.24 -19.82 -1.69
CA GLY A 248 15.34 -19.09 -2.96
C GLY A 248 14.68 -17.71 -2.95
N LEU A 249 13.73 -17.47 -2.03
CA LEU A 249 13.14 -16.15 -1.83
C LEU A 249 14.18 -15.17 -1.26
N ILE A 250 15.05 -15.61 -0.35
CA ILE A 250 16.12 -14.78 0.21
C ILE A 250 17.12 -14.37 -0.87
N LEU A 251 17.49 -15.28 -1.76
CA LEU A 251 18.36 -14.95 -2.89
C LEU A 251 17.70 -13.91 -3.81
N HIS A 252 16.41 -14.07 -4.10
CA HIS A 252 15.68 -13.10 -4.91
C HIS A 252 15.61 -11.72 -4.23
N LEU A 253 15.29 -11.68 -2.93
CA LEU A 253 15.31 -10.47 -2.12
C LEU A 253 16.70 -9.82 -2.08
N TRP A 254 17.77 -10.61 -2.04
CA TRP A 254 19.13 -10.11 -2.07
C TRP A 254 19.44 -9.34 -3.36
N HIS A 255 18.99 -9.87 -4.50
CA HIS A 255 19.16 -9.22 -5.80
C HIS A 255 18.34 -7.93 -5.94
N ILE A 256 17.16 -7.88 -5.32
CA ILE A 256 16.29 -6.68 -5.34
C ILE A 256 16.81 -5.63 -4.37
N ASN A 257 17.03 -6.02 -3.11
CA ASN A 257 17.36 -5.12 -2.00
C ASN A 257 18.19 -5.85 -0.94
N HIS A 258 19.50 -5.92 -1.17
CA HIS A 258 20.46 -6.51 -0.23
C HIS A 258 20.48 -5.79 1.14
N HIS A 259 20.21 -4.49 1.19
CA HIS A 259 20.16 -3.75 2.47
C HIS A 259 19.04 -4.25 3.38
N LEU A 260 17.86 -4.55 2.81
CA LEU A 260 16.75 -5.14 3.56
C LEU A 260 17.12 -6.52 4.14
N VAL A 261 17.78 -7.36 3.33
CA VAL A 261 18.21 -8.70 3.78
C VAL A 261 19.28 -8.61 4.87
N LEU A 262 20.29 -7.78 4.69
CA LEU A 262 21.37 -7.57 5.68
C LEU A 262 20.81 -7.10 7.02
N ARG A 263 19.94 -6.09 7.00
CA ARG A 263 19.27 -5.59 8.20
C ARG A 263 18.45 -6.68 8.87
N GLY A 264 17.66 -7.42 8.10
CA GLY A 264 16.84 -8.48 8.66
C GLY A 264 17.66 -9.65 9.25
N PHE A 265 18.83 -9.97 8.68
CA PHE A 265 19.77 -10.92 9.31
C PHE A 265 20.26 -10.40 10.65
N VAL A 266 20.66 -9.13 10.72
CA VAL A 266 21.10 -8.50 11.98
C VAL A 266 19.96 -8.53 13.02
N ASP A 267 18.74 -8.16 12.64
CA ASP A 267 17.58 -8.17 13.53
C ASP A 267 17.27 -9.58 14.07
N VAL A 268 17.38 -10.59 13.21
CA VAL A 268 17.12 -11.99 13.55
C VAL A 268 18.20 -12.53 14.50
N ILE A 269 19.48 -12.27 14.21
CA ILE A 269 20.59 -12.66 15.10
C ILE A 269 20.50 -11.96 16.44
N ALA A 270 20.10 -10.68 16.46
CA ALA A 270 19.95 -9.91 17.69
C ALA A 270 18.83 -10.46 18.61
N LYS A 271 17.78 -11.05 18.02
CA LYS A 271 16.65 -11.64 18.76
C LYS A 271 16.90 -13.09 19.16
N ASP A 272 17.56 -13.86 18.31
CA ASP A 272 17.80 -15.29 18.49
C ASP A 272 19.21 -15.66 18.00
N LEU A 273 20.12 -16.02 18.92
CA LEU A 273 21.48 -16.42 18.56
C LEU A 273 21.54 -17.76 17.82
N ASP A 274 20.57 -18.65 18.02
CA ASP A 274 20.53 -19.95 17.33
C ASP A 274 20.22 -19.80 15.82
N SER A 275 19.67 -18.64 15.43
CA SER A 275 19.44 -18.26 14.04
C SER A 275 20.71 -18.14 13.20
N ILE A 276 21.88 -17.95 13.83
CA ILE A 276 23.17 -17.78 13.11
C ILE A 276 23.45 -19.00 12.22
N ASN A 277 23.17 -20.21 12.70
CA ASN A 277 23.37 -21.43 11.90
C ASN A 277 22.50 -21.42 10.64
N ARG A 278 21.23 -21.01 10.78
CA ARG A 278 20.26 -20.97 9.67
C ARG A 278 20.64 -19.92 8.64
N ILE A 279 21.05 -18.74 9.10
CA ILE A 279 21.55 -17.66 8.23
C ILE A 279 22.83 -18.11 7.51
N LEU A 280 23.75 -18.77 8.20
CA LEU A 280 24.98 -19.27 7.60
C LEU A 280 24.70 -20.30 6.49
N ASP A 281 23.79 -21.24 6.73
CA ASP A 281 23.39 -22.23 5.73
C ASP A 281 22.79 -21.56 4.48
N ILE A 282 21.96 -20.53 4.68
CA ILE A 282 21.40 -19.72 3.58
C ILE A 282 22.52 -18.97 2.84
N CYS A 283 23.42 -18.32 3.56
CA CYS A 283 24.54 -17.58 2.99
C CYS A 283 25.47 -18.48 2.16
N GLN A 284 25.66 -19.73 2.59
CA GLN A 284 26.44 -20.73 1.87
C GLN A 284 25.75 -21.17 0.57
N GLU A 285 24.48 -21.55 0.65
CA GLU A 285 23.70 -21.99 -0.53
C GLU A 285 23.55 -20.88 -1.57
N THR A 286 23.32 -19.66 -1.11
CA THR A 286 23.17 -18.47 -1.97
C THR A 286 24.51 -17.85 -2.39
N LYS A 287 25.63 -18.31 -1.81
CA LYS A 287 27.00 -17.81 -2.05
C LYS A 287 27.18 -16.32 -1.78
N ILE A 288 26.45 -15.77 -0.79
CA ILE A 288 26.53 -14.36 -0.39
C ILE A 288 27.36 -14.13 0.88
N LEU A 289 27.88 -15.17 1.53
CA LEU A 289 28.54 -15.09 2.84
C LEU A 289 29.58 -13.97 2.97
N ASN A 290 30.54 -13.89 2.04
CA ASN A 290 31.59 -12.86 2.11
C ASN A 290 31.01 -11.44 2.03
N HIS A 291 30.03 -11.23 1.15
CA HIS A 291 29.36 -9.93 1.01
C HIS A 291 28.56 -9.55 2.26
N VAL A 292 28.03 -10.54 2.98
CA VAL A 292 27.34 -10.32 4.25
C VAL A 292 28.35 -9.90 5.32
N LEU A 293 29.45 -10.64 5.49
CA LEU A 293 30.49 -10.35 6.48
C LEU A 293 31.11 -8.96 6.32
N GLU A 294 31.26 -8.47 5.09
CA GLU A 294 31.83 -7.16 4.79
C GLU A 294 30.88 -5.98 5.12
N ARG A 295 29.57 -6.23 5.23
CA ARG A 295 28.55 -5.15 5.31
C ARG A 295 27.76 -5.10 6.60
N ILE A 296 27.68 -6.19 7.36
CA ILE A 296 27.00 -6.18 8.66
C ILE A 296 27.92 -5.57 9.74
N PRO A 297 27.36 -5.05 10.86
CA PRO A 297 28.18 -4.50 11.94
C PRO A 297 29.13 -5.56 12.51
N PHE A 298 30.33 -5.13 12.95
CA PHE A 298 31.41 -6.03 13.37
C PHE A 298 31.00 -7.02 14.47
N SER A 299 30.19 -6.59 15.44
CA SER A 299 29.67 -7.45 16.51
C SER A 299 28.92 -8.68 16.00
N PHE A 300 28.20 -8.55 14.89
CA PHE A 300 27.50 -9.65 14.23
C PHE A 300 28.41 -10.38 13.23
N ALA A 301 29.27 -9.66 12.50
CA ALA A 301 30.22 -10.24 11.56
C ALA A 301 31.18 -11.23 12.23
N ILE A 302 31.75 -10.87 13.38
CA ILE A 302 32.68 -11.73 14.13
C ILE A 302 32.00 -13.02 14.57
N ARG A 303 30.76 -12.93 15.09
CA ARG A 303 29.97 -14.10 15.48
C ARG A 303 29.69 -15.02 14.29
N LEU A 304 29.26 -14.45 13.16
CA LEU A 304 28.99 -15.20 11.95
C LEU A 304 30.26 -15.83 11.37
N ALA A 305 31.39 -15.11 11.37
CA ALA A 305 32.69 -15.58 10.92
C ALA A 305 33.23 -16.74 11.78
N ALA A 306 33.10 -16.65 13.10
CA ALA A 306 33.49 -17.73 14.02
C ALA A 306 32.68 -19.01 13.73
N MET A 307 31.36 -18.88 13.55
CA MET A 307 30.50 -20.00 13.18
C MET A 307 30.80 -20.54 11.77
N ALA A 308 31.09 -19.66 10.81
CA ALA A 308 31.50 -20.06 9.45
C ALA A 308 32.81 -20.86 9.46
N SER A 309 33.77 -20.47 10.30
CA SER A 309 35.05 -21.16 10.45
C SER A 309 34.89 -22.55 11.06
N GLN A 310 34.02 -22.71 12.06
CA GLN A 310 33.69 -24.03 12.63
C GLN A 310 33.09 -24.99 11.60
N LYS A 311 32.40 -24.47 10.58
CA LYS A 311 31.86 -25.24 9.44
C LYS A 311 32.82 -25.32 8.24
N GLU A 312 34.08 -24.89 8.39
CA GLU A 312 35.09 -24.87 7.31
C GLU A 312 34.70 -24.02 6.09
N LEU A 313 33.82 -23.03 6.26
CA LEU A 313 33.34 -22.15 5.19
C LEU A 313 34.18 -20.87 5.02
N LEU A 314 35.00 -20.54 6.02
CA LEU A 314 35.80 -19.32 6.08
C LEU A 314 37.14 -19.61 6.76
N ASP A 315 38.23 -19.11 6.15
CA ASP A 315 39.54 -19.02 6.80
C ASP A 315 39.53 -17.83 7.77
N LEU A 316 39.37 -18.13 9.06
CA LEU A 316 39.22 -17.11 10.09
C LEU A 316 40.50 -16.32 10.32
N GLU A 317 41.67 -16.97 10.24
CA GLU A 317 42.96 -16.31 10.47
C GLU A 317 43.20 -15.25 9.40
N LYS A 318 42.99 -15.63 8.14
CA LYS A 318 43.08 -14.68 7.02
C LYS A 318 42.03 -13.57 7.14
N TRP A 319 40.77 -13.91 7.41
CA TRP A 319 39.69 -12.92 7.50
C TRP A 319 39.90 -11.92 8.64
N LEU A 320 40.37 -12.37 9.81
CA LEU A 320 40.72 -11.50 10.92
C LEU A 320 41.92 -10.60 10.57
N GLY A 321 42.95 -11.17 9.94
CA GLY A 321 44.12 -10.42 9.48
C GLY A 321 43.75 -9.29 8.53
N ASP A 322 42.96 -9.59 7.50
CA ASP A 322 42.50 -8.61 6.50
C ASP A 322 41.67 -7.48 7.14
N ASN A 323 40.77 -7.81 8.09
CA ASN A 323 39.93 -6.82 8.79
C ASN A 323 40.71 -5.99 9.81
N LEU A 324 41.70 -6.55 10.51
CA LEU A 324 42.56 -5.79 11.42
C LEU A 324 43.43 -4.76 10.68
N ILE A 325 43.91 -5.10 9.48
CA ILE A 325 44.68 -4.18 8.63
C ILE A 325 43.76 -3.05 8.12
N THR A 326 42.57 -3.39 7.66
CA THR A 326 41.65 -2.45 7.00
C THR A 326 40.93 -1.54 8.00
N SER A 327 40.34 -2.14 9.03
CA SER A 327 39.41 -1.48 9.97
C SER A 327 40.06 -1.08 11.30
N LYS A 328 41.27 -1.58 11.61
CA LYS A 328 42.11 -1.17 12.75
C LYS A 328 41.39 -1.20 14.11
N GLU A 329 41.48 -0.12 14.88
CA GLU A 329 41.03 -0.01 16.27
C GLU A 329 39.55 -0.37 16.49
N PRO A 330 38.56 0.16 15.72
CA PRO A 330 37.16 -0.22 15.88
C PRO A 330 36.88 -1.72 15.79
N PHE A 331 37.54 -2.42 14.87
CA PHE A 331 37.37 -3.86 14.72
C PHE A 331 38.03 -4.63 15.87
N PHE A 332 39.23 -4.20 16.27
CA PHE A 332 39.95 -4.80 17.39
C PHE A 332 39.16 -4.71 18.71
N GLU A 333 38.54 -3.56 18.99
CA GLU A 333 37.68 -3.41 20.17
C GLU A 333 36.50 -4.38 20.17
N GLU A 334 35.83 -4.56 19.04
CA GLU A 334 34.72 -5.51 18.91
C GLU A 334 35.18 -6.97 19.02
N CYS A 335 36.38 -7.31 18.55
CA CYS A 335 36.99 -8.61 18.79
C CYS A 335 37.21 -8.86 20.30
N LEU A 336 37.70 -7.86 21.04
CA LEU A 336 37.87 -7.99 22.49
C LEU A 336 36.54 -8.14 23.24
N LYS A 337 35.47 -7.49 22.78
CA LYS A 337 34.12 -7.64 23.36
C LYS A 337 33.50 -9.02 23.09
N PHE A 338 33.96 -9.72 22.06
CA PHE A 338 33.46 -11.04 21.68
C PHE A 338 34.07 -12.17 22.51
N LEU A 339 35.33 -12.03 22.93
CA LEU A 339 36.06 -13.00 23.76
C LEU A 339 35.53 -13.06 25.20
#